data_AF-A0A2N6D8V0-F1
#
_entry.id   AF-A0A2N6D8V0-F1
#
_cell.length_a   1.000
_cell.length_b   1.000
_cell.length_c   1.000
_cell.angle_alpha   90.00
_cell.angle_beta   90.00
_cell.angle_gamma   90.00
#
_symmetry.space_group_name_H-M   'P 1'
#
loop_
_entity.id
_entity.type
_entity.pdbx_description
1 polymer ?
#
loop_
_entity_poly.entity_id
_entity_poly.type
_entity_poly.pdbx_seq_one_letter_code
_entity_poly.pdbx_strand_id
1 'polypeptide(L)'
;MIAVNQVLLLSGEERVRVLWVDEKYTYIYVISIDSNSLPERIDISDIYDDYEAIEDPFSYLLDDSNATEKTRLARDKAWSIVSSIVSEVPEIYIKQQRGSILKDTIETKGVHKKVLYNYLKKYWQRGMTKNSLLGDYSKCGKVKTGDLKPGRKREFADVEGEGTAITPKIKKIFETVFKEHAKNAEKRSMASSYRKMLVEYFKDDENKPSYHQFIRRYKRFSSPEESLKAKVGEKNFNKDNRPILSNSTKEAFGPGSKYQIDATIADVYLASEINR
;
A
#
# COMPACT_ATOMS: atom_id res chain seq x y z
N MET A 1 -20.99 14.23 -33.84
CA MET A 1 -22.19 14.30 -32.98
C MET A 1 -21.72 14.12 -31.55
N ILE A 2 -22.02 15.09 -30.68
CA ILE A 2 -21.62 15.05 -29.27
C ILE A 2 -22.53 14.07 -28.52
N ALA A 3 -21.94 13.13 -27.79
CA ALA A 3 -22.65 12.12 -27.02
C ALA A 3 -22.36 12.23 -25.52
N VAL A 4 -23.31 11.75 -24.71
CA VAL A 4 -23.10 11.63 -23.25
C VAL A 4 -21.91 10.71 -22.98
N ASN A 5 -21.14 11.07 -21.96
CA ASN A 5 -19.92 10.39 -21.51
C ASN A 5 -18.71 10.51 -22.45
N GLN A 6 -18.85 11.18 -23.60
CA GLN A 6 -17.75 11.46 -24.51
C GLN A 6 -16.75 12.44 -23.89
N VAL A 7 -15.47 12.26 -24.20
CA VAL A 7 -14.41 13.20 -23.81
C VAL A 7 -14.06 14.09 -25.00
N LEU A 8 -14.12 15.38 -24.79
CA LEU A 8 -13.81 16.41 -25.78
C LEU A 8 -12.56 17.17 -25.34
N LEU A 9 -11.73 17.54 -26.30
CA LEU A 9 -10.66 18.50 -26.16
C LEU A 9 -11.16 19.84 -26.74
N LEU A 10 -11.35 20.83 -25.88
CA LEU A 10 -11.78 22.19 -26.26
C LEU A 10 -10.55 23.09 -26.46
N SER A 11 -10.54 23.87 -27.54
CA SER A 11 -9.47 24.83 -27.86
C SER A 11 -8.04 24.25 -27.83
N GLY A 12 -7.92 22.93 -28.04
CA GLY A 12 -6.64 22.20 -28.01
C GLY A 12 -5.99 22.01 -26.64
N GLU A 13 -6.54 22.55 -25.55
CA GLU A 13 -5.90 22.53 -24.23
C GLU A 13 -6.75 21.85 -23.14
N GLU A 14 -8.07 22.10 -23.12
CA GLU A 14 -8.91 21.64 -22.01
C GLU A 14 -9.65 20.35 -22.35
N ARG A 15 -9.39 19.30 -21.56
CA ARG A 15 -10.15 18.04 -21.65
C ARG A 15 -11.38 18.10 -20.76
N VAL A 16 -12.54 18.01 -21.38
CA VAL A 16 -13.83 17.99 -20.69
C VAL A 16 -14.59 16.70 -21.01
N ARG A 17 -15.42 16.26 -20.07
CA ARG A 17 -16.37 15.18 -20.30
C ARG A 17 -17.79 15.72 -20.39
N VAL A 18 -18.52 15.25 -21.39
CA VAL A 18 -19.95 15.51 -21.55
C VAL A 18 -20.75 14.69 -20.56
N LEU A 19 -21.46 15.35 -19.65
CA LEU A 19 -22.29 14.72 -18.63
C LEU A 19 -23.74 14.57 -19.09
N TRP A 20 -24.23 15.53 -19.86
CA TRP A 20 -25.60 15.53 -20.36
C TRP A 20 -25.71 16.40 -21.61
N VAL A 21 -26.62 16.03 -22.50
CA VAL A 21 -26.90 16.74 -23.75
C VAL A 21 -28.39 17.09 -23.75
N ASP A 22 -28.69 18.35 -24.04
CA ASP A 22 -30.07 18.82 -24.16
C ASP A 22 -30.83 18.13 -25.29
N GLU A 23 -32.12 17.86 -25.08
CA GLU A 23 -32.96 17.15 -26.06
C GLU A 23 -33.01 17.86 -27.42
N LYS A 24 -32.91 19.20 -27.40
CA LYS A 24 -32.90 20.03 -28.62
C LYS A 24 -31.48 20.27 -29.14
N TYR A 25 -30.46 19.65 -28.54
CA TYR A 25 -29.05 19.88 -28.86
C TYR A 25 -28.66 21.37 -28.83
N THR A 26 -29.20 22.11 -27.86
CA THR A 26 -28.87 23.55 -27.70
C THR A 26 -27.64 23.75 -26.83
N TYR A 27 -27.55 23.01 -25.73
CA TYR A 27 -26.46 23.12 -24.75
C TYR A 27 -26.12 21.75 -24.16
N ILE A 28 -24.96 21.69 -23.51
CA ILE A 28 -24.46 20.52 -22.82
C ILE A 28 -24.00 20.87 -21.41
N TYR A 29 -24.02 19.89 -20.51
CA TYR A 29 -23.27 19.98 -19.27
C TYR A 29 -21.96 19.24 -19.41
N VAL A 30 -20.87 19.90 -19.04
CA VAL A 30 -19.52 19.32 -19.06
C VAL A 30 -18.84 19.42 -17.72
N ILE A 31 -17.81 18.59 -17.51
CA ILE A 31 -16.87 18.73 -16.40
C ILE A 31 -15.44 18.60 -16.91
N SER A 32 -14.57 19.47 -16.42
CA SER A 32 -13.14 19.39 -16.68
C SER A 32 -12.56 18.12 -16.03
N ILE A 33 -11.79 17.37 -16.80
CA ILE A 33 -11.14 16.13 -16.33
C ILE A 33 -9.94 16.44 -15.44
N ASP A 34 -9.21 17.50 -15.77
CA ASP A 34 -7.89 17.78 -15.18
C ASP A 34 -7.97 18.78 -14.02
N SER A 35 -9.01 19.59 -13.97
CA SER A 35 -9.20 20.56 -12.90
C SER A 35 -10.13 20.07 -11.80
N ASN A 36 -10.05 20.71 -10.64
CA ASN A 36 -10.93 20.44 -9.51
C ASN A 36 -12.23 21.26 -9.61
N SER A 37 -12.89 21.21 -10.75
CA SER A 37 -14.09 21.99 -11.05
C SER A 37 -15.38 21.20 -10.80
N LEU A 38 -16.51 21.86 -11.02
CA LEU A 38 -17.84 21.28 -10.95
C LEU A 38 -18.48 21.33 -12.35
N PRO A 39 -19.59 20.62 -12.57
CA PRO A 39 -20.30 20.68 -13.83
C PRO A 39 -20.71 22.11 -14.20
N GLU A 40 -20.49 22.46 -15.46
CA GLU A 40 -20.79 23.75 -16.07
C GLU A 40 -21.59 23.55 -17.36
N ARG A 41 -22.42 24.54 -17.70
CA ARG A 41 -23.21 24.54 -18.92
C ARG A 41 -22.44 25.27 -20.01
N ILE A 42 -22.39 24.68 -21.20
CA ILE A 42 -21.84 25.27 -22.41
C ILE A 42 -22.89 25.19 -23.52
N ASP A 43 -23.11 26.27 -24.25
CA ASP A 43 -23.98 26.25 -25.41
C ASP A 43 -23.21 25.64 -26.61
N ILE A 44 -23.86 24.74 -27.36
CA ILE A 44 -23.17 23.97 -28.41
C ILE A 44 -22.66 24.88 -29.53
N SER A 45 -23.32 26.02 -29.76
CA SER A 45 -22.88 27.05 -30.70
C SER A 45 -21.48 27.57 -30.39
N ASP A 46 -21.12 27.65 -29.11
CA ASP A 46 -19.87 28.27 -28.67
C ASP A 46 -18.66 27.37 -28.95
N ILE A 47 -18.89 26.06 -29.04
CA ILE A 47 -17.84 25.07 -29.26
C ILE A 47 -17.89 24.42 -30.63
N TYR A 48 -18.87 24.74 -31.50
CA TYR A 48 -19.19 23.97 -32.70
C TYR A 48 -18.00 23.63 -33.61
N ASP A 49 -17.04 24.56 -33.75
CA ASP A 49 -15.84 24.40 -34.57
C ASP A 49 -14.55 24.18 -33.77
N ASP A 50 -14.63 24.17 -32.44
CA ASP A 50 -13.48 24.18 -31.53
C ASP A 50 -13.48 23.03 -30.52
N TYR A 51 -13.88 21.84 -31.00
CA TYR A 51 -13.80 20.61 -30.22
C TYR A 51 -13.26 19.44 -31.03
N GLU A 52 -12.47 18.60 -30.36
CA GLU A 52 -12.04 17.31 -30.88
C GLU A 52 -12.46 16.19 -29.94
N ALA A 53 -13.03 15.12 -30.48
CA ALA A 53 -13.32 13.92 -29.69
C ALA A 53 -12.04 13.11 -29.47
N ILE A 54 -11.69 12.85 -28.21
CA ILE A 54 -10.49 12.09 -27.85
C ILE A 54 -10.83 10.78 -27.14
N GLU A 55 -9.86 9.89 -27.06
CA GLU A 55 -9.99 8.65 -26.28
C GLU A 55 -10.11 8.97 -24.78
N ASP A 56 -10.98 8.24 -24.08
CA ASP A 56 -11.21 8.43 -22.66
C ASP A 56 -9.96 8.03 -21.84
N PRO A 57 -9.31 8.97 -21.11
CA PRO A 57 -8.15 8.66 -20.27
C PRO A 57 -8.43 7.64 -19.17
N PHE A 58 -9.70 7.38 -18.85
CA PHE A 58 -10.16 6.46 -17.82
C PHE A 58 -10.83 5.19 -18.38
N SER A 59 -10.68 4.90 -19.68
CA SER A 59 -11.21 3.69 -20.32
C SER A 59 -10.80 2.39 -19.59
N TYR A 60 -9.61 2.38 -18.98
CA TYR A 60 -9.10 1.27 -18.17
C TYR A 60 -9.96 0.92 -16.93
N LEU A 61 -10.88 1.80 -16.50
CA LEU A 61 -11.77 1.54 -15.36
C LEU A 61 -12.98 0.67 -15.73
N LEU A 62 -13.20 0.38 -17.02
CA LEU A 62 -14.26 -0.52 -17.45
C LEU A 62 -14.01 -1.95 -16.95
N ASP A 63 -12.74 -2.36 -16.79
CA ASP A 63 -12.36 -3.64 -16.23
C ASP A 63 -11.86 -3.50 -14.77
N ASP A 64 -12.49 -4.21 -13.84
CA ASP A 64 -12.10 -4.28 -12.43
C ASP A 64 -11.47 -5.61 -12.03
N SER A 65 -11.07 -6.44 -13.01
CA SER A 65 -10.40 -7.74 -12.80
C SER A 65 -9.21 -7.65 -11.84
N ASN A 66 -8.42 -6.57 -11.96
CA ASN A 66 -7.22 -6.31 -11.16
C ASN A 66 -7.50 -5.65 -9.80
N ALA A 67 -8.76 -5.32 -9.48
CA ALA A 67 -9.11 -4.67 -8.22
C ALA A 67 -9.10 -5.66 -7.05
N THR A 68 -8.31 -5.38 -6.01
CA THR A 68 -8.34 -6.15 -4.75
C THR A 68 -9.70 -6.02 -4.05
N GLU A 69 -10.07 -7.03 -3.26
CA GLU A 69 -11.34 -7.06 -2.53
C GLU A 69 -11.55 -5.80 -1.66
N LYS A 70 -10.51 -5.37 -0.95
CA LYS A 70 -10.54 -4.12 -0.15
C LYS A 70 -10.92 -2.90 -0.98
N THR A 71 -10.43 -2.81 -2.22
CA THR A 71 -10.75 -1.69 -3.13
C THR A 71 -12.17 -1.77 -3.68
N ARG A 72 -12.69 -2.98 -3.94
CA ARG A 72 -14.08 -3.19 -4.33
C ARG A 72 -15.05 -2.81 -3.22
N LEU A 73 -14.77 -3.19 -1.97
CA LEU A 73 -15.58 -2.79 -0.81
C LEU A 73 -15.64 -1.27 -0.63
N ALA A 74 -14.50 -0.58 -0.82
CA ALA A 74 -14.47 0.88 -0.75
C ALA A 74 -15.29 1.54 -1.87
N ARG A 75 -15.20 1.01 -3.11
CA ARG A 75 -16.04 1.43 -4.26
C ARG A 75 -17.52 1.25 -3.95
N ASP A 76 -17.90 0.07 -3.46
CA ASP A 76 -19.30 -0.27 -3.20
C ASP A 76 -19.90 0.60 -2.09
N LYS A 77 -19.12 0.91 -1.06
CA LYS A 77 -19.49 1.88 -0.02
C LYS A 77 -19.66 3.29 -0.58
N ALA A 78 -18.76 3.73 -1.47
CA ALA A 78 -18.90 5.04 -2.10
C ALA A 78 -20.14 5.09 -3.02
N TRP A 79 -20.39 4.01 -3.77
CA TRP A 79 -21.55 3.87 -4.65
C TRP A 79 -22.86 3.94 -3.87
N SER A 80 -22.99 3.26 -2.73
CA SER A 80 -24.20 3.28 -1.90
C SER A 80 -24.52 4.65 -1.26
N ILE A 81 -23.57 5.58 -1.30
CA ILE A 81 -23.75 6.97 -0.87
C ILE A 81 -24.24 7.82 -2.04
N VAL A 82 -23.67 7.65 -3.25
CA VAL A 82 -23.93 8.54 -4.38
C VAL A 82 -25.00 8.04 -5.37
N SER A 83 -25.37 6.76 -5.34
CA SER A 83 -26.22 6.14 -6.37
C SER A 83 -27.59 6.81 -6.53
N SER A 84 -28.19 7.32 -5.44
CA SER A 84 -29.47 8.03 -5.50
C SER A 84 -29.31 9.40 -6.16
N ILE A 85 -28.33 10.19 -5.73
CA ILE A 85 -28.16 11.57 -6.21
C ILE A 85 -27.62 11.69 -7.63
N VAL A 86 -26.87 10.70 -8.12
CA VAL A 86 -26.36 10.73 -9.51
C VAL A 86 -27.45 10.42 -10.54
N SER A 87 -28.62 9.98 -10.08
CA SER A 87 -29.78 9.70 -10.94
C SER A 87 -30.66 10.94 -11.17
N GLU A 88 -30.50 12.00 -10.38
CA GLU A 88 -31.23 13.27 -10.47
C GLU A 88 -30.65 14.16 -11.58
N VAL A 89 -30.77 13.73 -12.84
CA VAL A 89 -30.19 14.37 -14.02
C VAL A 89 -31.28 15.10 -14.82
N PRO A 90 -31.10 16.39 -15.19
CA PRO A 90 -29.88 17.21 -15.10
C PRO A 90 -29.77 18.08 -13.83
N GLU A 91 -30.70 17.99 -12.88
CA GLU A 91 -30.81 18.86 -11.71
C GLU A 91 -29.52 18.87 -10.86
N ILE A 92 -28.86 17.71 -10.73
CA ILE A 92 -27.59 17.57 -10.01
C ILE A 92 -26.46 18.40 -10.62
N TYR A 93 -26.53 18.73 -11.91
CA TYR A 93 -25.55 19.58 -12.59
C TYR A 93 -25.83 21.07 -12.39
N ILE A 94 -27.01 21.45 -11.93
CA ILE A 94 -27.40 22.86 -11.72
C ILE A 94 -26.89 23.32 -10.34
N LYS A 95 -26.05 24.35 -10.31
CA LYS A 95 -25.41 24.87 -9.07
C LYS A 95 -26.42 25.19 -7.96
N GLN A 96 -27.56 25.77 -8.32
CA GLN A 96 -28.62 26.20 -7.40
C GLN A 96 -29.38 25.01 -6.79
N GLN A 97 -29.62 23.94 -7.56
CA GLN A 97 -30.41 22.79 -7.14
C GLN A 97 -29.56 21.72 -6.44
N ARG A 98 -28.32 21.52 -6.92
CA ARG A 98 -27.35 20.58 -6.36
C ARG A 98 -27.21 20.70 -4.84
N GLY A 99 -27.16 21.92 -4.32
CA GLY A 99 -27.03 22.17 -2.87
C GLY A 99 -28.13 21.49 -2.04
N SER A 100 -29.37 21.52 -2.54
CA SER A 100 -30.53 20.90 -1.90
C SER A 100 -30.44 19.37 -1.95
N ILE A 101 -30.17 18.82 -3.13
CA ILE A 101 -30.04 17.36 -3.36
C ILE A 101 -28.95 16.74 -2.45
N LEU A 102 -27.83 17.44 -2.28
CA LEU A 102 -26.74 16.97 -1.43
C LEU A 102 -27.08 17.05 0.06
N LYS A 103 -27.90 18.01 0.48
CA LYS A 103 -28.24 18.23 1.90
C LYS A 103 -28.97 17.00 2.47
N ASP A 104 -29.97 16.52 1.76
CA ASP A 104 -30.76 15.34 2.17
C ASP A 104 -29.87 14.10 2.29
N THR A 105 -28.91 13.94 1.38
CA THR A 105 -27.95 12.82 1.41
C THR A 105 -26.95 12.94 2.56
N ILE A 106 -26.49 14.15 2.86
CA ILE A 106 -25.57 14.42 3.99
C ILE A 106 -26.24 14.05 5.31
N GLU A 107 -27.50 14.45 5.49
CA GLU A 107 -28.27 14.19 6.72
C GLU A 107 -28.60 12.69 6.88
N THR A 108 -29.06 12.04 5.81
CA THR A 108 -29.45 10.62 5.85
C THR A 108 -28.26 9.65 5.95
N LYS A 109 -27.14 9.93 5.29
CA LYS A 109 -25.98 9.03 5.25
C LYS A 109 -24.87 9.41 6.24
N GLY A 110 -24.96 10.56 6.90
CA GLY A 110 -23.96 11.04 7.87
C GLY A 110 -22.57 11.28 7.25
N VAL A 111 -22.51 11.69 5.99
CA VAL A 111 -21.25 11.88 5.25
C VAL A 111 -20.90 13.36 5.16
N HIS A 112 -19.64 13.70 5.43
CA HIS A 112 -19.19 15.09 5.33
C HIS A 112 -19.30 15.63 3.89
N LYS A 113 -19.81 16.87 3.74
CA LYS A 113 -20.03 17.55 2.44
C LYS A 113 -18.83 17.39 1.49
N LYS A 114 -17.62 17.65 1.97
CA LYS A 114 -16.37 17.53 1.19
C LYS A 114 -16.17 16.14 0.57
N VAL A 115 -16.49 15.07 1.30
CA VAL A 115 -16.34 13.69 0.82
C VAL A 115 -17.34 13.42 -0.31
N LEU A 116 -18.58 13.88 -0.14
CA LEU A 116 -19.63 13.72 -1.15
C LEU A 116 -19.27 14.41 -2.47
N TYR A 117 -18.81 15.66 -2.41
CA TYR A 117 -18.33 16.39 -3.58
C TYR A 117 -17.14 15.69 -4.27
N ASN A 118 -16.23 15.08 -3.49
CA ASN A 118 -15.12 14.34 -4.07
C ASN A 118 -15.60 13.07 -4.79
N TYR A 119 -16.59 12.34 -4.25
CA TYR A 119 -17.17 11.20 -4.96
C TYR A 119 -17.88 11.60 -6.23
N LEU A 120 -18.67 12.68 -6.21
CA LEU A 120 -19.37 13.17 -7.39
C LEU A 120 -18.42 13.61 -8.50
N LYS A 121 -17.42 14.44 -8.19
CA LYS A 121 -16.40 14.85 -9.17
C LYS A 121 -15.71 13.64 -9.76
N LYS A 122 -15.30 12.69 -8.91
CA LYS A 122 -14.64 11.46 -9.35
C LYS A 122 -15.55 10.60 -10.24
N TYR A 123 -16.83 10.50 -9.92
CA TYR A 123 -17.82 9.79 -10.72
C TYR A 123 -18.01 10.45 -12.09
N TRP A 124 -18.22 11.76 -12.12
CA TRP A 124 -18.42 12.53 -13.35
C TRP A 124 -17.16 12.56 -14.23
N GLN A 125 -15.97 12.79 -13.69
CA GLN A 125 -14.74 12.88 -14.48
C GLN A 125 -14.34 11.55 -15.13
N ARG A 126 -14.68 10.41 -14.50
CA ARG A 126 -14.14 9.07 -14.84
C ARG A 126 -15.15 8.13 -15.47
N GLY A 127 -16.11 8.66 -16.23
CA GLY A 127 -16.96 7.82 -17.07
C GLY A 127 -18.32 7.47 -16.50
N MET A 128 -18.74 8.05 -15.37
CA MET A 128 -20.07 7.86 -14.77
C MET A 128 -20.46 6.38 -14.54
N THR A 129 -19.50 5.52 -14.23
CA THR A 129 -19.73 4.11 -13.88
C THR A 129 -19.51 3.88 -12.39
N LYS A 130 -19.98 2.74 -11.88
CA LYS A 130 -19.65 2.32 -10.51
C LYS A 130 -18.13 2.25 -10.28
N ASN A 131 -17.37 1.83 -11.30
CA ASN A 131 -15.93 1.70 -11.24
C ASN A 131 -15.18 3.04 -11.25
N SER A 132 -15.82 4.13 -11.68
CA SER A 132 -15.29 5.50 -11.54
C SER A 132 -14.88 5.82 -10.09
N LEU A 133 -15.52 5.19 -9.10
CA LEU A 133 -15.22 5.40 -7.68
C LEU A 133 -14.00 4.61 -7.17
N LEU A 134 -13.40 3.72 -7.96
CA LEU A 134 -12.19 2.95 -7.58
C LEU A 134 -11.02 3.87 -7.24
N GLY A 135 -10.33 3.58 -6.14
CA GLY A 135 -9.18 4.38 -5.68
C GLY A 135 -7.95 4.23 -6.57
N ASP A 136 -7.14 5.29 -6.69
CA ASP A 136 -5.90 5.28 -7.46
C ASP A 136 -4.73 4.64 -6.69
N TYR A 137 -4.98 3.48 -6.06
CA TYR A 137 -3.98 2.81 -5.23
C TYR A 137 -2.76 2.35 -6.04
N SER A 138 -2.89 2.16 -7.35
CA SER A 138 -1.78 1.91 -8.27
C SER A 138 -0.79 3.08 -8.35
N LYS A 139 -1.25 4.31 -8.09
CA LYS A 139 -0.40 5.52 -8.01
C LYS A 139 0.20 5.70 -6.61
N CYS A 140 -0.31 4.97 -5.61
CA CYS A 140 0.18 4.99 -4.24
C CYS A 140 1.28 3.93 -4.04
N GLY A 141 2.28 4.22 -3.20
CA GLY A 141 3.28 3.23 -2.81
C GLY A 141 4.56 3.19 -3.66
N LYS A 142 4.68 4.01 -4.73
CA LYS A 142 6.01 4.30 -5.28
C LYS A 142 6.84 4.97 -4.18
N VAL A 143 7.85 4.26 -3.68
CA VAL A 143 8.90 4.84 -2.84
C VAL A 143 9.48 5.97 -3.66
N LYS A 144 9.40 7.23 -3.18
CA LYS A 144 10.17 8.32 -3.77
C LYS A 144 11.64 7.91 -3.68
N THR A 145 12.20 7.38 -4.76
CA THR A 145 13.65 7.23 -4.95
C THR A 145 14.20 8.62 -5.24
N GLY A 146 14.18 9.47 -4.22
CA GLY A 146 15.03 10.65 -4.17
C GLY A 146 16.19 10.37 -3.23
N ASP A 147 17.28 11.13 -3.38
CA ASP A 147 18.40 11.11 -2.43
C ASP A 147 17.99 11.56 -1.03
N LEU A 148 16.87 12.28 -0.93
CA LEU A 148 16.26 12.70 0.32
C LEU A 148 15.65 11.52 1.08
N LYS A 149 16.03 11.40 2.35
CA LYS A 149 15.53 10.37 3.28
C LYS A 149 13.99 10.45 3.39
N PRO A 150 13.26 9.36 3.07
CA PRO A 150 11.82 9.33 3.25
C PRO A 150 11.45 9.23 4.73
N GLY A 151 10.44 10.00 5.16
CA GLY A 151 9.89 9.95 6.53
C GLY A 151 10.32 11.12 7.42
N ARG A 152 10.16 10.95 8.75
CA ARG A 152 10.44 11.98 9.76
C ARG A 152 11.93 12.37 9.74
N LYS A 153 12.22 13.68 9.63
CA LYS A 153 13.57 14.24 9.82
C LYS A 153 14.05 13.96 11.25
N ARG A 154 15.37 13.85 11.46
CA ARG A 154 15.91 13.67 12.82
C ARG A 154 15.67 14.94 13.65
N GLU A 155 15.41 14.77 14.94
CA GLU A 155 15.22 15.91 15.87
C GLU A 155 16.52 16.69 16.10
N PHE A 156 17.68 16.01 16.08
CA PHE A 156 19.02 16.61 16.27
C PHE A 156 19.88 16.48 15.00
N ALA A 157 19.35 16.92 13.86
CA ALA A 157 20.04 16.82 12.56
C ALA A 157 21.38 17.57 12.54
N ASP A 158 21.50 18.67 13.29
CA ASP A 158 22.70 19.51 13.35
C ASP A 158 23.89 18.82 14.04
N VAL A 159 23.64 17.79 14.87
CA VAL A 159 24.67 17.07 15.65
C VAL A 159 24.89 15.66 15.12
N GLU A 160 23.83 14.98 14.68
CA GLU A 160 23.89 13.57 14.24
C GLU A 160 23.86 13.39 12.71
N GLY A 161 23.77 14.49 11.96
CA GLY A 161 23.54 14.53 10.51
C GLY A 161 22.07 14.29 10.14
N GLU A 162 21.67 14.72 8.93
CA GLU A 162 20.29 14.63 8.43
C GLU A 162 19.79 13.16 8.30
N GLY A 163 20.75 12.25 8.15
CA GLY A 163 20.53 10.82 7.98
C GLY A 163 20.19 10.44 6.54
N THR A 164 20.65 9.26 6.15
CA THR A 164 20.78 8.91 4.73
C THR A 164 19.61 8.08 4.23
N ALA A 165 19.21 8.35 2.98
CA ALA A 165 18.41 7.41 2.21
C ALA A 165 19.22 6.13 1.96
N ILE A 166 18.57 4.97 2.03
CA ILE A 166 19.22 3.69 1.75
C ILE A 166 19.37 3.53 0.24
N THR A 167 20.47 4.06 -0.29
CA THR A 167 20.84 3.95 -1.71
C THR A 167 21.21 2.50 -2.07
N PRO A 168 21.20 2.13 -3.37
CA PRO A 168 21.64 0.81 -3.82
C PRO A 168 23.06 0.44 -3.34
N LYS A 169 23.97 1.43 -3.21
CA LYS A 169 25.32 1.23 -2.66
C LYS A 169 25.29 0.77 -1.20
N ILE A 170 24.52 1.46 -0.35
CA ILE A 170 24.37 1.10 1.07
C ILE A 170 23.73 -0.29 1.21
N LYS A 171 22.78 -0.65 0.33
CA LYS A 171 22.18 -2.00 0.33
C LYS A 171 23.22 -3.10 0.11
N LYS A 172 24.15 -2.92 -0.84
CA LYS A 172 25.22 -3.89 -1.11
C LYS A 172 26.17 -4.04 0.10
N ILE A 173 26.50 -2.93 0.76
CA ILE A 173 27.30 -2.96 1.99
C ILE A 173 26.57 -3.76 3.08
N PHE A 174 25.28 -3.48 3.31
CA PHE A 174 24.47 -4.21 4.28
C PHE A 174 24.43 -5.71 4.01
N GLU A 175 24.20 -6.12 2.76
CA GLU A 175 24.16 -7.53 2.38
C GLU A 175 25.49 -8.25 2.62
N THR A 176 26.61 -7.55 2.40
CA THR A 176 27.95 -8.08 2.69
C THR A 176 28.13 -8.31 4.19
N VAL A 177 27.81 -7.30 5.00
CA VAL A 177 27.90 -7.36 6.47
C VAL A 177 26.96 -8.41 7.04
N PHE A 178 25.75 -8.58 6.49
CA PHE A 178 24.80 -9.60 6.94
C PHE A 178 25.30 -11.02 6.67
N LYS A 179 25.92 -11.25 5.52
CA LYS A 179 26.56 -12.55 5.21
C LYS A 179 27.73 -12.84 6.14
N GLU A 180 28.56 -11.84 6.44
CA GLU A 180 29.64 -11.99 7.43
C GLU A 180 29.09 -12.27 8.84
N HIS A 181 28.01 -11.59 9.22
CA HIS A 181 27.36 -11.77 10.50
C HIS A 181 26.79 -13.18 10.62
N ALA A 182 26.07 -13.68 9.62
CA ALA A 182 25.50 -15.02 9.62
C ALA A 182 26.56 -16.12 9.84
N LYS A 183 27.78 -15.94 9.32
CA LYS A 183 28.90 -16.87 9.55
C LYS A 183 29.46 -16.84 10.97
N ASN A 184 29.28 -15.74 11.70
CA ASN A 184 29.89 -15.50 13.01
C ASN A 184 28.88 -15.16 14.11
N ALA A 185 27.59 -15.46 13.88
CA ALA A 185 26.48 -15.02 14.72
C ALA A 185 26.53 -15.63 16.13
N GLU A 186 27.17 -16.79 16.30
CA GLU A 186 27.46 -17.41 17.59
C GLU A 186 28.34 -16.53 18.49
N LYS A 187 29.30 -15.79 17.90
CA LYS A 187 30.34 -15.05 18.63
C LYS A 187 30.15 -13.53 18.61
N ARG A 188 29.35 -13.01 17.68
CA ARG A 188 29.19 -11.56 17.49
C ARG A 188 27.73 -11.15 17.49
N SER A 189 27.42 -10.10 18.23
CA SER A 189 26.09 -9.49 18.21
C SER A 189 25.86 -8.65 16.94
N MET A 190 24.58 -8.43 16.62
CA MET A 190 24.18 -7.54 15.53
C MET A 190 24.70 -6.11 15.75
N ALA A 191 24.67 -5.63 16.99
CA ALA A 191 25.18 -4.31 17.36
C ALA A 191 26.70 -4.19 17.13
N SER A 192 27.45 -5.26 17.42
CA SER A 192 28.89 -5.30 17.15
C SER A 192 29.16 -5.27 15.64
N SER A 193 28.38 -6.02 14.85
CA SER A 193 28.50 -6.07 13.40
C SER A 193 28.17 -4.73 12.74
N TYR A 194 27.17 -4.01 13.28
CA TYR A 194 26.87 -2.64 12.88
C TYR A 194 28.02 -1.68 13.18
N ARG A 195 28.61 -1.73 14.39
CA ARG A 195 29.76 -0.90 14.75
C ARG A 195 30.96 -1.17 13.83
N LYS A 196 31.25 -2.44 13.53
CA LYS A 196 32.32 -2.82 12.59
C LYS A 196 32.06 -2.22 11.20
N MET A 197 30.84 -2.36 10.68
CA MET A 197 30.46 -1.77 9.39
C MET A 197 30.66 -0.26 9.35
N LEU A 198 30.30 0.47 10.42
CA LEU A 198 30.50 1.92 10.46
C LEU A 198 31.98 2.30 10.34
N VAL A 199 32.86 1.58 11.04
CA VAL A 199 34.30 1.83 11.00
C VAL A 199 34.90 1.50 9.62
N GLU A 200 34.39 0.47 8.95
CA GLU A 200 34.94 -0.04 7.70
C GLU A 200 34.45 0.74 6.45
N TYR A 201 33.17 1.12 6.42
CA TYR A 201 32.52 1.68 5.23
C TYR A 201 32.04 3.12 5.36
N PHE A 202 31.90 3.64 6.59
CA PHE A 202 31.33 4.96 6.87
C PHE A 202 32.22 5.77 7.81
N LYS A 203 33.54 5.52 7.73
CA LYS A 203 34.53 6.28 8.50
C LYS A 203 34.47 7.74 8.04
N ASP A 204 34.29 8.65 8.99
CA ASP A 204 34.19 10.10 8.75
C ASP A 204 33.00 10.52 7.85
N ASP A 205 32.02 9.63 7.66
CA ASP A 205 30.78 9.93 6.91
C ASP A 205 29.67 10.38 7.88
N GLU A 206 29.30 11.65 7.81
CA GLU A 206 28.18 12.24 8.56
C GLU A 206 26.84 11.60 8.15
N ASN A 207 26.75 11.13 6.91
CA ASN A 207 25.59 10.46 6.35
C ASN A 207 25.70 8.94 6.49
N LYS A 208 25.88 8.48 7.74
CA LYS A 208 25.80 7.07 8.09
C LYS A 208 24.36 6.59 8.32
N PRO A 209 24.01 5.37 7.87
CA PRO A 209 22.71 4.79 8.14
C PRO A 209 22.54 4.50 9.64
N SER A 210 21.33 4.66 10.16
CA SER A 210 20.99 4.36 11.55
C SER A 210 20.98 2.85 11.81
N TYR A 211 21.28 2.47 13.06
CA TYR A 211 21.15 1.09 13.52
C TYR A 211 19.76 0.51 13.31
N HIS A 212 18.71 1.33 13.44
CA HIS A 212 17.33 0.89 13.18
C HIS A 212 17.11 0.54 11.69
N GLN A 213 17.68 1.33 10.78
CA GLN A 213 17.63 1.05 9.33
C GLN A 213 18.36 -0.27 9.01
N PHE A 214 19.51 -0.49 9.65
CA PHE A 214 20.29 -1.72 9.52
C PHE A 214 19.52 -2.95 10.03
N ILE A 215 18.97 -2.93 11.26
CA ILE A 215 18.14 -4.04 11.79
C ILE A 215 16.92 -4.29 10.90
N ARG A 216 16.20 -3.23 10.51
CA ARG A 216 14.99 -3.37 9.70
C ARG A 216 15.30 -4.05 8.38
N ARG A 217 16.46 -3.76 7.77
CA ARG A 217 16.89 -4.43 6.55
C ARG A 217 17.32 -5.87 6.82
N TYR A 218 18.03 -6.14 7.92
CA TYR A 218 18.42 -7.50 8.31
C TYR A 218 17.21 -8.43 8.45
N LYS A 219 16.15 -7.98 9.14
CA LYS A 219 14.89 -8.73 9.30
C LYS A 219 14.18 -9.05 7.98
N ARG A 220 14.47 -8.30 6.91
CA ARG A 220 13.94 -8.57 5.55
C ARG A 220 14.90 -9.42 4.71
N PHE A 221 16.17 -9.51 5.13
CA PHE A 221 17.20 -10.25 4.42
C PHE A 221 17.26 -11.70 4.89
N SER A 222 17.12 -11.94 6.20
CA SER A 222 17.14 -13.28 6.79
C SER A 222 15.87 -13.56 7.56
N SER A 223 15.43 -14.81 7.51
CA SER A 223 14.29 -15.27 8.31
C SER A 223 14.68 -15.40 9.79
N PRO A 224 13.70 -15.36 10.72
CA PRO A 224 13.96 -15.61 12.14
C PRO A 224 14.62 -16.98 12.38
N GLU A 225 14.23 -18.00 11.63
CA GLU A 225 14.77 -19.37 11.72
C GLU A 225 16.23 -19.42 11.28
N GLU A 226 16.56 -18.85 10.13
CA GLU A 226 17.94 -18.76 9.64
C GLU A 226 18.85 -18.01 10.62
N SER A 227 18.35 -16.90 11.16
CA SER A 227 19.08 -16.10 12.15
C SER A 227 19.33 -16.88 13.45
N LEU A 228 18.35 -17.66 13.91
CA LEU A 228 18.50 -18.50 15.09
C LEU A 228 19.46 -19.67 14.84
N LYS A 229 19.33 -20.33 13.68
CA LYS A 229 20.21 -21.41 13.23
C LYS A 229 21.67 -20.94 13.12
N ALA A 230 21.90 -19.74 12.59
CA ALA A 230 23.23 -19.13 12.51
C ALA A 230 23.83 -18.83 13.90
N LYS A 231 22.99 -18.48 14.88
CA LYS A 231 23.43 -18.12 16.24
C LYS A 231 23.74 -19.35 17.11
N VAL A 232 22.88 -20.36 17.05
CA VAL A 232 22.94 -21.54 17.93
C VAL A 232 23.75 -22.69 17.28
N GLY A 233 23.96 -22.62 15.96
CA GLY A 233 24.58 -23.65 15.17
C GLY A 233 23.58 -24.70 14.71
N GLU A 234 23.83 -25.32 13.56
CA GLU A 234 22.89 -26.26 12.93
C GLU A 234 22.56 -27.48 13.80
N LYS A 235 23.58 -28.05 14.48
CA LYS A 235 23.41 -29.20 15.35
C LYS A 235 22.45 -28.91 16.52
N ASN A 236 22.71 -27.83 17.24
CA ASN A 236 21.89 -27.43 18.40
C ASN A 236 20.53 -26.89 17.97
N PHE A 237 20.44 -26.25 16.81
CA PHE A 237 19.16 -25.84 16.23
C PHE A 237 18.28 -27.07 15.95
N ASN A 238 18.82 -28.08 15.26
CA ASN A 238 18.08 -29.29 14.93
C ASN A 238 17.66 -30.09 16.17
N LYS A 239 18.44 -30.01 17.25
CA LYS A 239 18.17 -30.68 18.52
C LYS A 239 17.10 -29.95 19.34
N ASP A 240 17.28 -28.65 19.58
CA ASP A 240 16.55 -27.92 20.63
C ASP A 240 15.60 -26.84 20.09
N ASN A 241 15.75 -26.41 18.83
CA ASN A 241 15.02 -25.24 18.28
C ASN A 241 14.25 -25.55 16.99
N ARG A 242 14.31 -26.78 16.47
CA ARG A 242 13.61 -27.17 15.25
C ARG A 242 12.09 -27.13 15.50
N PRO A 243 11.31 -26.46 14.63
CA PRO A 243 9.86 -26.47 14.75
C PRO A 243 9.32 -27.89 14.58
N ILE A 244 8.43 -28.28 15.49
CA ILE A 244 7.71 -29.55 15.40
C ILE A 244 6.55 -29.35 14.41
N LEU A 245 6.61 -30.04 13.27
CA LEU A 245 5.65 -29.88 12.18
C LEU A 245 4.33 -30.64 12.39
N SER A 246 4.28 -31.53 13.38
CA SER A 246 3.20 -32.49 13.59
C SER A 246 2.98 -32.79 15.07
N ASN A 247 1.83 -33.38 15.40
CA ASN A 247 1.52 -33.80 16.77
C ASN A 247 1.53 -35.33 16.83
N SER A 248 2.17 -35.91 17.85
CA SER A 248 2.24 -37.36 18.07
C SER A 248 0.86 -38.03 18.10
N THR A 249 -0.19 -37.32 18.54
CA THR A 249 -1.57 -37.82 18.55
C THR A 249 -2.17 -37.97 17.14
N LYS A 250 -1.70 -37.19 16.15
CA LYS A 250 -2.14 -37.31 14.75
C LYS A 250 -1.40 -38.40 13.98
N GLU A 251 -0.25 -38.84 14.48
CA GLU A 251 0.59 -39.87 13.85
C GLU A 251 0.31 -41.28 14.38
N ALA A 252 -0.37 -41.40 15.53
CA ALA A 252 -0.79 -42.67 16.09
C ALA A 252 -2.18 -43.05 15.55
N PHE A 253 -2.26 -44.15 14.80
CA PHE A 253 -3.52 -44.69 14.28
C PHE A 253 -4.37 -45.38 15.38
N GLY A 254 -3.74 -45.77 16.48
CA GLY A 254 -4.40 -46.38 17.64
C GLY A 254 -3.45 -46.58 18.83
N PRO A 255 -3.97 -47.02 19.99
CA PRO A 255 -3.14 -47.33 21.16
C PRO A 255 -2.04 -48.34 20.82
N GLY A 256 -0.79 -48.08 21.21
CA GLY A 256 0.36 -48.95 20.93
C GLY A 256 0.91 -48.87 19.50
N SER A 257 0.34 -48.06 18.61
CA SER A 257 0.86 -47.90 17.23
C SER A 257 2.15 -47.08 17.13
N LYS A 258 2.52 -46.34 18.19
CA LYS A 258 3.76 -45.57 18.28
C LYS A 258 4.24 -45.51 19.73
N TYR A 259 5.53 -45.77 19.94
CA TYR A 259 6.19 -45.68 21.23
C TYR A 259 7.21 -44.53 21.21
N GLN A 260 7.23 -43.73 22.27
CA GLN A 260 8.27 -42.72 22.50
C GLN A 260 8.97 -43.08 23.81
N ILE A 261 10.29 -43.23 23.74
CA ILE A 261 11.15 -43.53 24.89
C ILE A 261 11.90 -42.25 25.20
N ASP A 262 11.74 -41.75 26.41
CA ASP A 262 12.50 -40.61 26.92
C ASP A 262 13.30 -41.04 28.15
N ALA A 263 14.50 -40.48 28.29
CA ALA A 263 15.43 -40.82 29.36
C ALA A 263 15.75 -39.56 30.15
N THR A 264 15.23 -39.50 31.37
CA THR A 264 15.53 -38.42 32.31
C THR A 264 16.74 -38.81 33.14
N ILE A 265 17.79 -37.99 33.10
CA ILE A 265 18.91 -38.15 34.05
C ILE A 265 18.38 -37.78 35.43
N ALA A 266 18.40 -38.75 36.36
CA ALA A 266 18.03 -38.50 37.74
C ALA A 266 19.23 -37.92 38.48
N ASP A 267 19.07 -36.74 39.07
CA ASP A 267 20.12 -36.05 39.81
C ASP A 267 20.19 -36.58 41.26
N VAL A 268 20.43 -37.89 41.38
CA VAL A 268 20.49 -38.62 42.65
C VAL A 268 21.69 -39.55 42.66
N TYR A 269 22.37 -39.61 43.80
CA TYR A 269 23.45 -40.57 44.00
C TYR A 269 22.86 -41.95 44.29
N LEU A 270 23.24 -42.94 43.47
CA LEU A 270 22.87 -44.33 43.69
C LEU A 270 24.05 -45.06 44.34
N ALA A 271 23.82 -45.64 45.52
CA ALA A 271 24.75 -46.56 46.13
C ALA A 271 24.40 -47.99 45.71
N SER A 272 25.30 -48.66 44.99
CA SER A 272 25.13 -50.07 44.64
C SER A 272 25.43 -50.93 45.86
N GLU A 273 24.56 -51.91 46.12
CA GLU A 273 24.75 -52.88 47.21
C GLU A 273 26.02 -53.74 47.05
N ILE A 274 26.50 -53.91 45.81
CA ILE A 274 27.68 -54.70 45.47
C ILE A 274 28.99 -53.95 45.81
N ASN A 275 28.97 -52.62 45.87
CA ASN A 275 30.13 -51.75 46.13
C ASN A 275 29.91 -50.90 47.40
N ARG A 276 29.46 -51.53 48.49
CA ARG A 276 29.38 -50.92 49.80
C ARG A 276 30.67 -51.07 50.59
#